data_AF-A0A225D588-F1
#
_entry.id   AF-A0A225D588-F1
#
_cell.length_a   1.000
_cell.length_b   1.000
_cell.length_c   1.000
_cell.angle_alpha   90.00
_cell.angle_beta   90.00
_cell.angle_gamma   90.00
#
_symmetry.space_group_name_H-M   'P 1'
#
loop_
_entity.id
_entity.type
_entity.pdbx_description
1 polymer ?
#
loop_
_entity_poly.entity_id
_entity_poly.type
_entity_poly.pdbx_seq_one_letter_code
_entity_poly.pdbx_strand_id
1 'polypeptide(L)' 'MYRIDDNGNVFLVANQLDREAADRMAATFEARGHKQMYWVEEESR' A
#
# COMPACT_ATOMS: atom_id res chain seq x y z
N MET A 1 -4.86 1.81 -12.55
CA MET A 1 -6.07 2.09 -11.76
C MET A 1 -5.66 2.31 -10.31
N TYR A 2 -6.29 3.23 -9.58
CA TYR A 2 -6.04 3.39 -8.15
C TYR A 2 -7.17 2.73 -7.35
N ARG A 3 -6.83 1.95 -6.33
CA ARG A 3 -7.77 1.36 -5.37
C ARG A 3 -7.57 2.05 -4.03
N ILE A 4 -8.66 2.47 -3.40
CA ILE A 4 -8.65 3.05 -2.05
C ILE A 4 -9.30 2.03 -1.11
N ASP A 5 -8.73 1.80 0.06
CA ASP A 5 -9.38 1.00 1.12
C ASP A 5 -10.25 1.88 2.05
N ASP A 6 -10.97 1.25 2.97
CA ASP A 6 -11.89 1.96 3.87
C ASP A 6 -11.18 2.87 4.89
N ASN A 7 -9.84 2.75 5.00
CA ASN A 7 -8.99 3.57 5.86
C ASN A 7 -8.33 4.72 5.09
N GLY A 8 -8.64 4.89 3.79
CA GLY A 8 -8.09 5.93 2.94
C GLY A 8 -6.72 5.62 2.33
N ASN A 9 -6.21 4.40 2.45
CA ASN A 9 -4.95 4.01 1.82
C ASN A 9 -5.13 3.85 0.31
N VAL A 10 -4.30 4.55 -0.47
CA VAL A 10 -4.36 4.54 -1.94
C VAL A 10 -3.29 3.62 -2.51
N PHE A 11 -3.70 2.62 -3.27
CA PHE A 11 -2.84 1.64 -3.92
C PHE A 11 -2.90 1.81 -5.44
N LEU A 12 -1.73 1.90 -6.09
CA LEU A 12 -1.65 1.82 -7.56
C LEU A 12 -1.72 0.35 -7.98
N VAL A 13 -2.75 0.01 -8.76
CA VAL A 13 -2.90 -1.29 -9.42
C VAL A 13 -2.67 -1.08 -10.91
N ALA A 14 -1.62 -1.70 -11.44
CA ALA A 14 -1.26 -1.67 -12.86
C ALA A 14 -1.22 -3.10 -13.41
N ASN A 15 -1.65 -3.27 -14.66
CA ASN A 15 -1.52 -4.50 -15.44
C ASN A 15 -0.61 -4.23 -16.65
N GLN A 16 -0.21 -5.30 -17.36
CA GLN A 16 0.67 -5.22 -18.54
C GLN A 16 2.09 -4.67 -18.28
N LEU A 17 2.60 -4.82 -17.05
CA LEU A 17 4.01 -4.62 -16.76
C LEU A 17 4.76 -5.94 -16.93
N ASP A 18 5.96 -5.88 -17.50
CA ASP A 18 6.92 -6.97 -17.31
C ASP A 18 7.31 -7.08 -15.83
N ARG A 19 7.85 -8.24 -15.46
CA ARG A 19 8.16 -8.54 -14.06
C ARG A 19 9.17 -7.56 -13.47
N GLU A 20 10.17 -7.15 -14.25
CA GLU A 20 11.23 -6.27 -13.79
C GLU A 20 10.72 -4.84 -13.52
N ALA A 21 9.84 -4.35 -14.39
CA ALA A 21 9.16 -3.07 -14.23
C ALA A 21 8.23 -3.09 -13.01
N ALA A 22 7.50 -4.19 -12.80
CA ALA A 22 6.67 -4.36 -11.61
C ALA A 22 7.51 -4.36 -10.31
N ASP A 23 8.63 -5.08 -10.29
CA ASP A 23 9.52 -5.17 -9.13
C ASP A 23 10.18 -3.82 -8.79
N ARG A 24 10.63 -3.04 -9.79
CA ARG A 24 11.16 -1.68 -9.57
C ARG A 24 10.09 -0.73 -9.01
N MET A 25 8.86 -0.85 -9.50
CA MET A 25 7.75 -0.05 -9.01
C MET A 25 7.44 -0.40 -7.55
N ALA A 26 7.38 -1.70 -7.22
CA ALA A 26 7.18 -2.19 -5.86
C ALA A 26 8.27 -1.68 -4.91
N ALA A 27 9.55 -1.81 -5.28
CA ALA A 27 10.67 -1.32 -4.48
C ALA A 27 10.59 0.20 -4.23
N THR A 28 10.13 0.98 -5.22
CA THR A 28 9.92 2.42 -5.06
C THR A 28 8.81 2.74 -4.06
N PHE A 29 7.72 1.97 -4.05
CA PHE A 29 6.63 2.15 -3.09
C PHE A 29 7.00 1.66 -1.68
N GLU A 30 7.75 0.56 -1.57
CA GLU A 30 8.27 0.07 -0.29
C GLU A 30 9.27 1.06 0.34
N ALA A 31 10.17 1.64 -0.46
CA ALA A 31 11.13 2.64 0.00
C ALA A 31 10.47 3.95 0.49
N ARG A 32 9.25 4.26 0.03
CA ARG A 32 8.47 5.42 0.50
C ARG A 32 7.91 5.24 1.92
N GLY A 33 8.06 4.06 2.54
CA GLY A 33 7.91 3.89 3.98
C GLY A 33 6.48 3.92 4.52
N HIS A 34 5.44 3.79 3.68
CA HIS A 34 4.06 3.71 4.15
C HIS A 34 3.70 2.29 4.64
N LYS A 35 4.27 1.90 5.79
CA LYS A 35 3.74 0.80 6.61
C LYS A 35 2.85 1.43 7.68
N GLN A 36 1.55 1.51 7.42
CA GLN A 36 0.60 1.88 8.46
C GLN A 36 0.52 0.72 9.46
N MET A 37 0.96 0.97 10.70
CA MET A 37 0.87 0.04 11.81
C MET A 37 -0.32 0.49 12.65
N TYR A 38 -1.36 -0.34 12.72
CA TYR A 38 -2.53 -0.08 13.55
C TYR A 38 -2.47 -0.98 14.79
N TRP A 39 -2.65 -0.38 15.96
CA TRP A 39 -2.80 -1.05 17.25
C TRP A 39 -4.18 -0.70 17.81
N VAL A 40 -4.91 -1.69 18.30
CA VAL A 40 -6.23 -1.53 18.90
C VAL A 40 -6.12 -1.94 20.37
N GLU A 41 -6.52 -1.04 21.26
CA GLU A 41 -6.74 -1.30 22.69
C GLU A 41 -8.24 -1.20 22.99
N GLU A 42 -8.72 -1.98 23.97
CA GLU A 42 -10.09 -1.88 24.45
C GLU A 42 -10.33 -0.48 25.03
N GLU A 43 -11.30 0.24 24.47
CA GLU A 43 -11.79 1.48 25.07
C GLU A 43 -12.60 1.10 26.32
N SER A 44 -11.92 1.04 27.47
CA SER A 44 -12.58 0.87 28.76
C SER A 44 -13.21 2.20 29.20
N ARG A 45 -14.38 2.56 28.66
CA ARG A 45 -15.56 3.02 29.45
C ARG A 45 -16.79 3.33 28.62
#